data_AF-A0A9D0ZK15-F1
#
_entry.id   AF-A0A9D0ZK15-F1
#
_cell.length_a   1.000
_cell.length_b   1.000
_cell.length_c   1.000
_cell.angle_alpha   90.00
_cell.angle_beta   90.00
_cell.angle_gamma   90.00
#
_symmetry.space_group_name_H-M   'P 1'
#
loop_
_entity.id
_entity.type
_entity.pdbx_description
1 polymer ?
#
loop_
_entity_poly.entity_id
_entity_poly.type
_entity_poly.pdbx_seq_one_letter_code
_entity_poly.pdbx_strand_id
1 'polypeptide(L)'
;MEIVIMEQMVPEDHFLRKVDRAVDFSFIYDLCAPLYCADNGRPAIDPEILFRMLFVGYLYGIKSEARLEEEVNYNIAYKWFCGLDLTQKAPDATTISQNRRRRFRDNNIAEEIFNEILRQCMAKGLVGGGILYTDSTHFKAKANKH
;
A
#
# COMPACT_ATOMS: atom_id res chain seq x y z
N MET A 1 -9.22 30.25 -13.74
CA MET A 1 -8.81 29.51 -12.54
C MET A 1 -9.76 28.33 -12.45
N GLU A 2 -9.26 27.12 -12.64
CA GLU A 2 -10.06 25.89 -12.63
C GLU A 2 -10.06 25.33 -11.20
N ILE A 3 -11.24 25.00 -10.67
CA ILE A 3 -11.36 24.34 -9.36
C ILE A 3 -11.38 22.84 -9.65
N VAL A 4 -10.38 22.13 -9.15
CA VAL A 4 -10.25 20.68 -9.34
C VAL A 4 -10.50 19.97 -8.02
N ILE A 5 -11.47 19.06 -8.02
CA ILE A 5 -11.79 18.20 -6.87
C ILE A 5 -11.28 16.80 -7.21
N MET A 6 -10.21 16.37 -6.53
CA MET A 6 -9.56 15.08 -6.80
C MET A 6 -10.52 13.89 -6.68
N GLU A 7 -11.47 13.98 -5.75
CA GLU A 7 -12.55 13.00 -5.55
C GLU A 7 -13.35 12.76 -6.84
N GLN A 8 -13.60 13.81 -7.63
CA GLN A 8 -14.40 13.72 -8.86
C GLN A 8 -13.58 13.23 -10.06
N MET A 9 -12.24 13.17 -9.95
CA MET A 9 -11.37 12.71 -11.03
C MET A 9 -11.23 11.19 -11.11
N VAL A 10 -11.61 10.49 -10.04
CA VAL A 10 -11.61 9.01 -9.99
C VAL A 10 -13.05 8.51 -10.10
N PRO A 11 -13.42 7.81 -11.19
CA PRO A 11 -14.77 7.30 -11.38
C PRO A 11 -15.27 6.49 -10.18
N GLU A 12 -16.53 6.64 -9.80
CA GLU A 12 -17.09 5.98 -8.60
C GLU A 12 -17.04 4.44 -8.67
N ASP A 13 -17.06 3.88 -9.88
CA ASP A 13 -16.99 2.44 -10.15
C ASP A 13 -15.56 1.91 -10.30
N HIS A 14 -14.54 2.78 -10.21
CA HIS A 14 -13.13 2.43 -10.30
C HIS A 14 -12.74 1.39 -9.24
N PHE A 15 -11.82 0.49 -9.58
CA PHE A 15 -11.44 -0.61 -8.68
C PHE A 15 -10.92 -0.13 -7.32
N LEU A 16 -10.02 0.86 -7.30
CA LEU A 16 -9.50 1.42 -6.04
C LEU A 16 -10.57 2.08 -5.16
N ARG A 17 -11.68 2.58 -5.74
CA ARG A 17 -12.85 3.05 -4.97
C ARG A 17 -13.57 1.91 -4.27
N LYS A 18 -13.58 0.72 -4.87
CA LYS A 18 -14.16 -0.48 -4.28
C LYS A 18 -13.27 -0.98 -3.15
N VAL A 19 -11.95 -0.99 -3.36
CA VAL A 19 -10.95 -1.36 -2.34
C VAL A 19 -11.04 -0.43 -1.13
N ASP A 20 -11.02 0.88 -1.34
CA ASP A 20 -11.07 1.88 -0.26
C ASP A 20 -12.39 1.81 0.56
N ARG A 21 -13.52 1.49 -0.09
CA ARG A 21 -14.78 1.20 0.62
C ARG A 21 -14.76 -0.15 1.36
N ALA A 22 -14.04 -1.13 0.83
CA ALA A 22 -13.96 -2.47 1.38
C ALA A 22 -13.00 -2.56 2.58
N VAL A 23 -12.02 -1.68 2.67
CA VAL A 23 -10.96 -1.74 3.68
C VAL A 23 -10.76 -0.36 4.29
N ASP A 24 -10.98 -0.25 5.60
CA ASP A 24 -10.51 0.86 6.41
C ASP A 24 -9.02 0.64 6.68
N PHE A 25 -8.18 1.58 6.24
CA PHE A 25 -6.72 1.52 6.41
C PHE A 25 -6.22 2.31 7.62
N SER A 26 -7.09 3.05 8.32
CA SER A 26 -6.69 3.90 9.44
C SER A 26 -6.02 3.14 10.60
N PHE A 27 -6.38 1.86 10.78
CA PHE A 27 -5.76 0.98 11.77
C PHE A 27 -4.24 0.82 11.59
N ILE A 28 -3.71 1.06 10.39
CA ILE A 28 -2.27 0.98 10.09
C ILE A 28 -1.50 1.99 10.93
N TYR A 29 -2.09 3.17 11.19
CA TYR A 29 -1.47 4.20 12.01
C TYR A 29 -1.19 3.69 13.42
N ASP A 30 -2.23 3.17 14.08
CA ASP A 30 -2.13 2.64 15.45
C ASP A 30 -1.16 1.47 15.54
N LEU A 31 -1.20 0.58 14.55
CA LEU A 31 -0.32 -0.58 14.48
C LEU A 31 1.15 -0.20 14.30
N CYS A 32 1.41 0.84 13.51
CA CYS A 32 2.75 1.33 13.26
C CYS A 32 3.25 2.29 14.36
N ALA A 33 2.37 2.89 15.16
CA ALA A 33 2.72 3.93 16.13
C ALA A 33 3.94 3.60 17.02
N PRO A 34 4.11 2.37 17.56
CA PRO A 34 5.28 2.01 18.37
C PRO A 34 6.63 2.12 17.63
N LEU A 35 6.62 2.09 16.30
CA LEU A 35 7.83 2.22 15.48
C LEU A 35 8.18 3.67 15.15
N TYR A 36 7.27 4.61 15.41
CA TYR A 36 7.41 6.00 15.06
C TYR A 36 7.67 6.85 16.30
N CYS A 37 8.51 7.87 16.16
CA CYS A 37 8.76 8.84 17.20
C CYS A 37 7.92 10.09 16.92
N ALA A 38 7.17 10.56 17.91
CA ALA A 38 6.22 11.66 17.75
C ALA A 38 6.90 13.05 17.72
N ASP A 39 8.02 13.19 18.42
CA ASP A 39 8.56 14.50 18.80
C ASP A 39 10.05 14.69 18.44
N ASN A 40 10.69 13.70 17.82
CA ASN A 40 12.12 13.78 17.51
C ASN A 40 12.44 13.47 16.04
N GLY A 41 13.33 14.28 15.47
CA GLY A 41 13.88 14.10 14.13
C GLY A 41 13.00 14.64 13.00
N ARG A 42 13.32 14.25 11.77
CA ARG A 42 12.54 14.61 10.59
C ARG A 42 11.21 13.86 10.62
N PRO A 43 10.06 14.53 10.37
CA PRO A 43 8.78 13.86 10.25
C PRO A 43 8.86 12.70 9.26
N ALA A 44 8.51 11.50 9.74
CA ALA A 44 8.47 10.32 8.91
C ALA A 44 7.25 10.38 7.99
N ILE A 45 7.31 9.66 6.86
CA ILE A 45 6.15 9.46 6.00
C ILE A 45 5.09 8.68 6.76
N ASP A 46 3.84 9.11 6.59
CA ASP A 46 2.66 8.43 7.14
C ASP A 46 2.68 6.94 6.74
N PRO A 47 2.61 6.01 7.71
CA PRO A 47 2.59 4.59 7.40
C PRO A 47 1.43 4.18 6.49
N GLU A 48 0.26 4.82 6.60
CA GLU A 48 -0.90 4.51 5.76
C GLU A 48 -0.61 4.80 4.29
N ILE A 49 -0.01 5.97 3.97
CA ILE A 49 0.43 6.33 2.61
C ILE A 49 1.39 5.27 2.07
N LEU A 50 2.38 4.88 2.87
CA LEU A 50 3.40 3.92 2.46
C LEU A 50 2.77 2.55 2.14
N PHE A 51 1.89 2.05 3.00
CA PHE A 51 1.24 0.76 2.77
C PHE A 51 0.25 0.84 1.59
N ARG A 52 -0.51 1.92 1.44
CA ARG A 52 -1.39 2.12 0.27
C ARG A 52 -0.60 2.11 -1.05
N MET A 53 0.58 2.72 -1.08
CA MET A 53 1.48 2.60 -2.24
C MET A 53 1.89 1.14 -2.49
N LEU A 54 2.28 0.39 -1.45
CA LEU A 54 2.60 -1.03 -1.61
C LEU A 54 1.40 -1.83 -2.12
N PHE A 55 0.19 -1.54 -1.65
CA PHE A 55 -1.04 -2.13 -2.15
C PHE A 55 -1.28 -1.83 -3.63
N VAL A 56 -1.08 -0.58 -4.09
CA VAL A 56 -1.11 -0.26 -5.53
C VAL A 56 -0.12 -1.14 -6.29
N GLY A 57 1.10 -1.29 -5.76
CA GLY A 57 2.11 -2.16 -6.33
C GLY A 57 1.66 -3.62 -6.49
N TYR A 58 1.06 -4.19 -5.45
CA TYR A 58 0.56 -5.57 -5.48
C TYR A 58 -0.68 -5.74 -6.38
N LEU A 59 -1.65 -4.83 -6.29
CA LEU A 59 -2.92 -4.89 -7.02
C LEU A 59 -2.75 -4.72 -8.54
N TYR A 60 -1.77 -3.91 -8.96
CA TYR A 60 -1.51 -3.61 -10.37
C TYR A 60 -0.22 -4.27 -10.90
N GLY A 61 0.44 -5.12 -10.10
CA GLY A 61 1.62 -5.87 -10.53
C GLY A 61 2.87 -5.01 -10.75
N ILE A 62 2.99 -3.85 -10.10
CA ILE A 62 4.17 -2.97 -10.18
C ILE A 62 5.22 -3.45 -9.19
N LYS A 63 6.21 -4.19 -9.69
CA LYS A 63 7.24 -4.84 -8.87
C LYS A 63 8.41 -3.93 -8.46
N SER A 64 8.63 -2.84 -9.20
CA SER A 64 9.74 -1.91 -8.96
C SER A 64 9.27 -0.74 -8.10
N GLU A 65 9.96 -0.46 -6.99
CA GLU A 65 9.67 0.68 -6.12
C GLU A 65 9.89 2.01 -6.86
N ALA A 66 10.88 2.10 -7.75
CA ALA A 66 11.08 3.26 -8.62
C ALA A 66 9.93 3.46 -9.60
N ARG A 67 9.42 2.36 -10.17
CA ARG A 67 8.25 2.44 -11.05
C ARG A 67 7.00 2.80 -10.26
N LEU A 68 6.85 2.28 -9.04
CA LEU A 68 5.72 2.59 -8.17
C LEU A 68 5.68 4.08 -7.81
N GLU A 69 6.83 4.68 -7.47
CA GLU A 69 6.95 6.12 -7.26
C GLU A 69 6.49 6.93 -8.48
N GLU A 70 6.99 6.58 -9.68
CA GLU A 70 6.57 7.21 -10.94
C GLU A 70 5.06 7.10 -11.17
N GLU A 71 4.52 5.88 -11.07
CA GLU A 71 3.11 5.60 -11.31
C GLU A 71 2.21 6.37 -10.35
N VAL A 72 2.57 6.47 -9.07
CA VAL A 72 1.81 7.27 -8.08
C VAL A 72 1.89 8.77 -8.38
N ASN A 73 3.01 9.24 -8.95
CA ASN A 73 3.12 10.64 -9.38
C ASN A 73 2.29 10.95 -10.63
N TYR A 74 2.15 10.01 -11.56
CA TYR A 74 1.49 10.22 -12.86
C TYR A 74 0.01 9.86 -12.87
N ASN A 75 -0.39 8.87 -12.08
CA ASN A 75 -1.74 8.32 -12.09
C ASN A 75 -2.58 8.90 -10.95
N ILE A 76 -3.60 9.68 -11.32
CA ILE A 76 -4.49 10.35 -10.37
C ILE A 76 -5.22 9.35 -9.47
N ALA A 77 -5.62 8.18 -9.99
CA ALA A 77 -6.31 7.18 -9.18
C ALA A 77 -5.41 6.55 -8.12
N TYR A 78 -4.12 6.34 -8.43
CA TYR A 78 -3.14 5.83 -7.47
C TYR A 78 -2.82 6.89 -6.42
N LYS A 79 -2.63 8.13 -6.85
CA LYS A 79 -2.40 9.26 -5.96
C LYS A 79 -3.56 9.47 -4.99
N TRP A 80 -4.79 9.45 -5.52
CA TRP A 80 -6.03 9.54 -4.74
C TRP A 80 -6.11 8.41 -3.72
N PHE A 81 -5.89 7.16 -4.15
CA PHE A 81 -5.95 6.00 -3.27
C PHE A 81 -4.88 6.03 -2.17
N CYS A 82 -3.72 6.65 -2.43
CA CYS A 82 -2.66 6.83 -1.44
C CYS A 82 -2.90 8.00 -0.48
N GLY A 83 -3.99 8.76 -0.62
CA GLY A 83 -4.28 9.93 0.22
C GLY A 83 -3.34 11.11 -0.03
N LEU A 84 -2.74 11.19 -1.22
CA LEU A 84 -1.84 12.28 -1.59
C LEU A 84 -2.59 13.39 -2.34
N ASP A 85 -2.29 14.65 -2.01
CA ASP A 85 -2.82 15.78 -2.77
C ASP A 85 -2.25 15.81 -4.20
N LEU A 86 -2.99 16.40 -5.14
CA LEU A 86 -2.57 16.51 -6.55
C LEU A 86 -1.15 17.08 -6.73
N THR A 87 -0.79 18.08 -5.93
CA THR A 87 0.51 18.76 -5.96
C THR A 87 1.58 18.07 -5.12
N GLN A 88 1.20 17.16 -4.22
CA GLN A 88 2.12 16.43 -3.37
C GLN A 88 2.86 15.37 -4.18
N LYS A 89 4.18 15.26 -3.98
CA LYS A 89 4.97 14.19 -4.59
C LYS A 89 4.78 12.88 -3.82
N ALA A 90 4.79 11.77 -4.55
CA ALA A 90 4.88 10.45 -3.95
C ALA A 90 6.17 10.33 -3.12
N PRO A 91 6.16 9.59 -1.99
CA PRO A 91 7.36 9.18 -1.30
C PRO A 91 8.39 8.53 -2.24
N ASP A 92 9.65 8.94 -2.13
CA ASP A 92 10.74 8.41 -2.94
C ASP A 92 10.84 6.87 -2.79
N ALA A 93 11.18 6.18 -3.87
CA ALA A 93 11.41 4.73 -3.89
C ALA A 93 12.44 4.29 -2.85
N THR A 94 13.44 5.14 -2.58
CA THR A 94 14.42 4.89 -1.53
C THR A 94 13.75 4.85 -0.15
N THR A 95 12.81 5.75 0.14
CA THR A 95 12.03 5.77 1.38
C THR A 95 11.25 4.47 1.55
N ILE A 96 10.60 3.98 0.50
CA ILE A 96 9.89 2.69 0.50
C ILE A 96 10.86 1.55 0.84
N SER A 97 11.98 1.49 0.12
CA SER A 97 13.00 0.45 0.28
C SER A 97 13.61 0.43 1.68
N GLN A 98 13.87 1.60 2.28
CA GLN A 98 14.51 1.71 3.58
C GLN A 98 13.55 1.36 4.71
N ASN A 99 12.28 1.75 4.61
CA ASN A 99 11.27 1.35 5.60
C ASN A 99 11.08 -0.17 5.60
N ARG A 100 11.01 -0.80 4.42
CA ARG A 100 10.94 -2.27 4.34
C ARG A 100 12.16 -2.97 4.93
N ARG A 101 13.37 -2.46 4.67
CA ARG A 101 14.63 -3.08 5.15
C ARG A 101 14.92 -2.84 6.62
N ARG A 102 14.48 -1.72 7.18
CA ARG A 102 14.86 -1.29 8.54
C ARG A 102 13.68 -1.34 9.49
N ARG A 103 12.58 -0.67 9.15
CA ARG A 103 11.43 -0.47 10.03
C ARG A 103 10.56 -1.73 10.14
N PHE A 104 10.32 -2.44 9.04
CA PHE A 104 9.36 -3.56 8.99
C PHE A 104 9.99 -4.94 8.80
N ARG A 105 11.32 -5.04 8.86
CA ARG A 105 12.02 -6.28 8.54
C ARG A 105 11.88 -7.34 9.64
N ASP A 106 12.08 -6.91 10.88
CA ASP A 106 12.24 -7.80 12.03
C ASP A 106 11.02 -7.71 12.98
N ASN A 107 9.83 -7.52 12.40
CA ASN A 107 8.55 -7.54 13.10
C ASN A 107 7.44 -8.16 12.23
N ASN A 108 6.27 -8.34 12.82
CA ASN A 108 5.10 -8.96 12.22
C ASN A 108 4.07 -7.94 11.68
N ILE A 109 4.40 -6.66 11.60
CA ILE A 109 3.42 -5.61 11.19
C ILE A 109 2.83 -5.89 9.82
N ALA A 110 3.64 -6.30 8.84
CA ALA A 110 3.13 -6.59 7.50
C ALA A 110 2.11 -7.74 7.51
N GLU A 111 2.33 -8.75 8.36
CA GLU A 111 1.41 -9.88 8.54
C GLU A 111 0.14 -9.44 9.28
N GLU A 112 0.27 -8.63 10.32
CA GLU A 112 -0.88 -8.09 11.06
C GLU A 112 -1.76 -7.20 10.18
N ILE A 113 -1.17 -6.35 9.33
CA ILE A 113 -1.89 -5.56 8.33
C ILE A 113 -2.65 -6.46 7.36
N PHE A 114 -1.99 -7.48 6.83
CA PHE A 114 -2.63 -8.43 5.92
C PHE A 114 -3.81 -9.16 6.59
N ASN A 115 -3.62 -9.64 7.81
CA ASN A 115 -4.64 -10.36 8.56
C ASN A 115 -5.84 -9.47 8.90
N GLU A 116 -5.60 -8.21 9.26
CA GLU A 116 -6.67 -7.26 9.55
C GLU A 116 -7.47 -6.91 8.29
N ILE A 117 -6.81 -6.71 7.15
CA ILE A 117 -7.47 -6.51 5.86
C ILE A 117 -8.31 -7.73 5.49
N LEU A 118 -7.76 -8.94 5.68
CA LEU A 118 -8.49 -10.18 5.43
C LEU A 118 -9.71 -10.29 6.34
N ARG A 119 -9.59 -9.93 7.62
CA ARG A 119 -10.69 -9.89 8.59
C ARG A 119 -11.79 -8.95 8.14
N GLN A 120 -11.46 -7.74 7.70
CA GLN A 120 -12.43 -6.78 7.17
C GLN A 120 -13.14 -7.32 5.91
N CYS A 121 -12.39 -7.93 4.99
CA CYS A 121 -12.95 -8.54 3.78
C CYS A 121 -13.90 -9.71 4.10
N MET A 122 -13.53 -10.58 5.07
CA MET A 122 -14.39 -11.66 5.53
C MET A 122 -15.68 -11.13 6.19
N ALA A 123 -15.56 -10.09 7.04
CA ALA A 123 -16.72 -9.47 7.69
C ALA A 123 -17.71 -8.88 6.68
N LYS A 124 -17.22 -8.44 5.52
CA LYS A 124 -18.03 -7.93 4.40
C LYS A 124 -18.47 -9.02 3.41
N GLY A 125 -18.16 -10.30 3.66
CA GLY A 125 -18.51 -11.42 2.79
C GLY A 125 -17.76 -11.44 1.45
N LEU A 126 -16.67 -10.69 1.33
CA LEU A 126 -15.85 -10.61 0.09
C LEU A 126 -14.92 -11.81 -0.06
N VAL A 127 -14.63 -12.50 1.04
CA VAL A 127 -13.80 -13.71 1.07
C VAL A 127 -14.67 -14.86 1.56
N GLY A 128 -14.99 -15.79 0.66
CA GLY A 128 -15.59 -17.08 0.99
C GLY A 128 -14.53 -18.16 0.98
N GLY A 129 -14.45 -18.99 2.02
CA GLY A 129 -13.47 -20.08 2.14
C GLY A 129 -13.59 -21.22 1.11
N GLY A 130 -14.38 -21.04 0.06
CA GLY A 130 -14.68 -22.06 -0.94
C GLY A 130 -13.73 -22.12 -2.13
N ILE A 131 -13.00 -21.03 -2.46
CA ILE A 131 -12.12 -21.00 -3.64
C ILE A 131 -10.80 -20.32 -3.31
N LEU A 132 -9.75 -21.13 -3.17
CA LEU A 132 -8.37 -20.69 -3.04
C LEU A 132 -7.75 -20.58 -4.44
N TYR A 133 -7.56 -19.36 -4.94
CA TYR A 133 -6.69 -19.11 -6.08
C TYR A 133 -5.27 -18.88 -5.57
N THR A 134 -4.41 -19.88 -5.78
CA THR A 134 -2.96 -19.78 -5.54
C THR A 134 -2.28 -19.53 -6.87
N ASP A 135 -1.71 -18.34 -7.06
CA ASP A 135 -0.79 -18.07 -8.17
C ASP A 135 0.62 -18.44 -7.70
N SER A 136 1.17 -19.51 -8.28
CA SER A 136 2.51 -19.99 -7.95
C SER A 136 3.51 -19.38 -8.93
N THR A 137 4.31 -18.41 -8.48
CA THR A 137 5.50 -18.03 -9.26
C THR A 137 6.56 -19.10 -9.06
N HIS A 138 6.88 -19.86 -10.11
CA HIS A 138 8.00 -20.82 -10.08
C HIS A 138 9.34 -20.07 -9.91
N PHE A 139 9.83 -20.01 -8.68
CA PHE A 139 11.22 -19.63 -8.43
C PHE A 139 12.13 -20.81 -8.81
N LYS A 140 12.99 -20.60 -9.82
CA LYS A 140 14.03 -21.57 -10.17
C LYS A 140 15.00 -21.63 -8.98
N ALA A 141 14.99 -22.74 -8.24
CA ALA A 141 15.92 -22.96 -7.14
C ALA A 141 17.35 -22.84 -7.67
N LYS A 142 18.13 -21.91 -7.13
CA LYS A 142 19.56 -21.78 -7.44
C LYS A 142 20.33 -22.82 -6.65
N ALA A 143 20.22 -24.09 -7.05
CA ALA A 143 21.05 -25.17 -6.55
C ALA A 143 22.37 -25.18 -7.34
N ASN A 144 23.27 -24.22 -7.07
CA ASN A 144 24.65 -24.35 -7.50
C ASN A 144 25.51 -24.80 -6.32
N LYS A 145 26.04 -26.02 -6.41
CA LYS A 145 27.12 -26.52 -5.55
C LYS A 145 28.44 -26.35 -6.29
N HIS A 146 28.89 -25.11 -6.50
CA HIS A 146 30.28 -24.74 -6.82
C HIS A 146 30.47 -23.27 -6.48
#